data_AF-A0A845YNN9-F1
#
_entry.id   AF-A0A845YNN9-F1
#
_cell.length_a   1.000
_cell.length_b   1.000
_cell.length_c   1.000
_cell.angle_alpha   90.00
_cell.angle_beta   90.00
_cell.angle_gamma   90.00
#
_symmetry.space_group_name_H-M   'P 1'
#
loop_
_entity.id
_entity.type
_entity.pdbx_description
1 polymer ?
#
loop_
_entity_poly.entity_id
_entity_poly.type
_entity_poly.pdbx_seq_one_letter_code
_entity_poly.pdbx_strand_id
1 'polypeptide(L)'
;ARYSSTTGGITARFSDVWNGFDRPYLQPVIDSLAVSWDLAARPLSDENNFRAFINLTSRFNEDDWPTFRWKRSGTFEEITAGVKAYLTNRKNPLASLTNVTGLTVTERSSTGRVQTLLVNTDAGDFELHKNEVVSALIPPRSQLFYLEPLYTSKDNQKETAAGQQAKQSSNPVQTGYTFVGGGFGHGVGMSQTGSYRLGENGWPYQRILQFYYPNTQLLPISNDIVFWRGPESPVQPTDVPKPSEQPDAPAFTLP
;
A
#
# COMPACT_ATOMS: atom_id res chain seq x y z
N ALA A 1 2.49 14.51 12.82
CA ALA A 1 1.81 13.21 12.98
C ALA A 1 1.14 12.82 11.66
N ARG A 2 1.10 11.53 11.27
CA ARG A 2 0.45 11.06 10.02
C ARG A 2 -0.97 10.58 10.31
N TYR A 3 -1.90 10.81 9.38
CA TYR A 3 -3.29 10.37 9.49
C TYR A 3 -3.87 10.09 8.10
N SER A 4 -4.90 9.24 8.01
CA SER A 4 -5.61 8.93 6.78
C SER A 4 -7.10 8.74 7.02
N SER A 5 -7.91 8.74 5.96
CA SER A 5 -9.37 8.63 6.07
C SER A 5 -9.80 7.36 6.80
N THR A 6 -9.43 6.19 6.29
CA THR A 6 -9.83 4.90 6.84
C THR A 6 -8.68 3.90 6.68
N THR A 7 -8.38 3.13 7.71
CA THR A 7 -7.24 2.21 7.77
C THR A 7 -7.55 0.83 7.19
N GLY A 8 -8.83 0.44 7.21
CA GLY A 8 -9.25 -0.91 6.86
C GLY A 8 -9.14 -1.86 8.05
N GLY A 9 -9.25 -1.35 9.27
CA GLY A 9 -9.24 -2.12 10.51
C GLY A 9 -7.88 -2.36 11.14
N ILE A 10 -6.79 -1.89 10.53
CA ILE A 10 -5.44 -1.96 11.11
C ILE A 10 -4.60 -0.81 10.57
N THR A 11 -3.78 -0.15 11.37
CA THR A 11 -2.84 0.89 10.91
C THR A 11 -1.55 0.28 10.34
N ALA A 12 -0.77 1.04 9.56
CA ALA A 12 0.48 0.58 8.94
C ALA A 12 1.72 1.17 9.60
N ARG A 13 2.85 0.47 9.44
CA ARG A 13 4.19 1.02 9.66
C ARG A 13 4.51 2.11 8.64
N PHE A 14 5.51 2.95 8.92
CA PHE A 14 5.95 3.94 7.94
C PHE A 14 6.55 3.26 6.71
N SER A 15 7.38 2.23 6.93
CA SER A 15 8.08 1.51 5.86
C SER A 15 7.15 0.70 4.94
N ASP A 16 5.95 0.34 5.43
CA ASP A 16 4.94 -0.39 4.64
C ASP A 16 4.41 0.46 3.47
N VAL A 17 4.47 1.78 3.60
CA VAL A 17 3.91 2.71 2.59
C VAL A 17 5.00 3.50 1.88
N TRP A 18 6.03 3.92 2.62
CA TRP A 18 7.10 4.78 2.10
C TRP A 18 8.47 4.14 2.31
N ASN A 19 9.47 4.68 1.62
CA ASN A 19 10.86 4.30 1.84
C ASN A 19 11.45 5.07 3.02
N GLY A 20 12.27 4.39 3.80
CA GLY A 20 12.94 4.94 4.97
C GLY A 20 12.64 4.16 6.26
N PHE A 21 13.27 4.61 7.33
CA PHE A 21 13.19 3.94 8.63
C PHE A 21 11.79 4.02 9.25
N ASP A 22 11.45 3.03 10.06
CA ASP A 22 10.27 3.11 10.88
C ASP A 22 10.37 4.22 11.93
N ARG A 23 9.22 4.79 12.27
CA ARG A 23 9.10 5.75 13.36
C ARG A 23 8.59 5.00 14.59
N PRO A 24 9.25 5.10 15.76
CA PRO A 24 8.82 4.38 16.96
C PRO A 24 7.36 4.62 17.35
N TYR A 25 6.82 5.81 17.05
CA TYR A 25 5.44 6.19 17.33
C TYR A 25 4.42 5.82 16.25
N LEU A 26 4.84 5.28 15.10
CA LEU A 26 3.96 4.79 14.03
C LEU A 26 3.92 3.26 14.04
N GLN A 27 3.42 2.70 15.14
CA GLN A 27 3.23 1.25 15.25
C GLN A 27 1.87 0.83 14.66
N PRO A 28 1.78 -0.39 14.12
CA PRO A 28 0.50 -0.99 13.74
C PRO A 28 -0.40 -1.19 14.95
N VAL A 29 -1.66 -0.80 14.82
CA VAL A 29 -2.72 -0.95 15.82
C VAL A 29 -3.94 -1.51 15.11
N ILE A 30 -4.55 -2.55 15.68
CA ILE A 30 -5.86 -3.03 15.23
C ILE A 30 -6.88 -1.96 15.59
N ASP A 31 -7.56 -1.40 14.60
CA ASP A 31 -8.48 -0.28 14.78
C ASP A 31 -9.84 -0.76 15.32
N SER A 32 -9.81 -1.31 16.52
CA SER A 32 -10.95 -1.90 17.21
C SER A 32 -10.71 -1.95 18.72
N LEU A 33 -11.79 -1.89 19.49
CA LEU A 33 -11.78 -2.19 20.93
C LEU A 33 -12.19 -3.64 21.25
N ALA A 34 -12.64 -4.39 20.25
CA ALA A 34 -13.31 -5.68 20.42
C ALA A 34 -12.69 -6.81 19.59
N VAL A 35 -12.09 -6.48 18.45
CA VAL A 35 -11.37 -7.40 17.59
C VAL A 35 -9.91 -7.40 18.02
N SER A 36 -9.40 -8.56 18.41
CA SER A 36 -7.98 -8.79 18.58
C SER A 36 -7.45 -9.64 17.44
N TRP A 37 -6.30 -9.26 16.89
CA TRP A 37 -5.59 -10.05 15.91
C TRP A 37 -4.12 -10.13 16.28
N ASP A 38 -3.63 -11.34 16.57
CA ASP A 38 -2.24 -11.58 16.90
C ASP A 38 -1.40 -11.58 15.62
N LEU A 39 -0.75 -10.46 15.32
CA LEU A 39 0.10 -10.31 14.13
C LEU A 39 1.38 -11.15 14.19
N ALA A 40 1.82 -11.57 15.37
CA ALA A 40 3.00 -12.42 15.50
C ALA A 40 2.66 -13.86 15.13
N ALA A 41 1.52 -14.37 15.63
CA ALA A 41 1.06 -15.72 15.31
C ALA A 41 0.38 -15.82 13.93
N ARG A 42 -0.30 -14.76 13.50
CA ARG A 42 -1.10 -14.71 12.26
C ARG A 42 -0.73 -13.48 11.44
N PRO A 43 0.51 -13.40 10.90
CA PRO A 43 0.92 -12.23 10.14
C PRO A 43 0.04 -12.06 8.90
N LEU A 44 -0.33 -10.81 8.59
CA LEU A 44 -1.14 -10.48 7.43
C LEU A 44 -0.34 -10.50 6.11
N SER A 45 0.96 -10.84 6.18
CA SER A 45 1.77 -11.14 5.01
C SER A 45 1.37 -12.48 4.37
N ASP A 46 0.78 -13.39 5.14
CA ASP A 46 0.20 -14.63 4.64
C ASP A 46 -1.18 -14.37 4.03
N GLU A 47 -1.42 -14.89 2.82
CA GLU A 47 -2.62 -14.63 2.04
C GLU A 47 -3.89 -15.19 2.70
N ASN A 48 -3.82 -16.35 3.37
CA ASN A 48 -4.98 -16.94 4.05
C ASN A 48 -5.35 -16.12 5.29
N ASN A 49 -4.36 -15.73 6.09
CA ASN A 49 -4.54 -14.83 7.22
C ASN A 49 -5.10 -13.48 6.77
N PHE A 50 -4.59 -12.92 5.68
CA PHE A 50 -5.07 -11.67 5.10
C PHE A 50 -6.55 -11.76 4.69
N ARG A 51 -6.92 -12.80 3.93
CA ARG A 51 -8.32 -13.03 3.52
C ARG A 51 -9.24 -13.20 4.72
N ALA A 52 -8.81 -13.97 5.73
CA ALA A 52 -9.56 -14.12 6.97
C ALA A 52 -9.75 -12.78 7.71
N PHE A 53 -8.73 -11.92 7.74
CA PHE A 53 -8.81 -10.58 8.33
C PHE A 53 -9.76 -9.66 7.55
N ILE A 54 -9.68 -9.64 6.22
CA ILE A 54 -10.56 -8.83 5.37
C ILE A 54 -12.02 -9.28 5.48
N ASN A 55 -12.27 -10.58 5.72
CA ASN A 55 -13.62 -11.11 5.96
C ASN A 55 -14.20 -10.73 7.33
N LEU A 56 -13.41 -10.17 8.25
CA LEU A 56 -13.96 -9.53 9.44
C LEU A 56 -14.55 -8.16 9.04
N THR A 57 -15.88 -8.08 9.01
CA THR A 57 -16.62 -6.90 8.53
C THR A 57 -17.28 -6.07 9.62
N SER A 58 -17.12 -6.44 10.90
CA SER A 58 -17.76 -5.75 12.02
C SER A 58 -16.84 -5.67 13.23
N ARG A 59 -17.26 -4.85 14.21
CA ARG A 59 -16.60 -4.58 15.48
C ARG A 59 -15.29 -3.81 15.34
N PHE A 60 -15.02 -3.17 14.22
CA PHE A 60 -13.94 -2.19 14.08
C PHE A 60 -14.46 -0.79 14.35
N ASN A 61 -13.58 0.16 14.66
CA ASN A 61 -13.98 1.55 14.85
C ASN A 61 -14.44 2.22 13.53
N GLU A 62 -14.28 1.52 12.40
CA GLU A 62 -14.56 2.01 11.05
C GLU A 62 -15.69 1.22 10.35
N ASP A 63 -16.30 0.24 11.02
CA ASP A 63 -17.04 -0.85 10.37
C ASP A 63 -18.30 -0.46 9.60
N ASP A 64 -18.93 0.66 9.95
CA ASP A 64 -20.08 1.23 9.26
C ASP A 64 -19.69 2.22 8.16
N TRP A 65 -18.40 2.50 7.99
CA TRP A 65 -17.93 3.50 7.04
C TRP A 65 -17.75 2.90 5.64
N PRO A 66 -18.22 3.57 4.56
CA PRO A 66 -18.23 2.98 3.20
C PRO A 66 -16.85 2.60 2.63
N THR A 67 -15.77 3.12 3.19
CA THR A 67 -14.39 2.80 2.78
C THR A 67 -13.72 1.75 3.65
N PHE A 68 -14.35 1.24 4.71
CA PHE A 68 -13.75 0.23 5.58
C PHE A 68 -13.54 -1.12 4.89
N ARG A 69 -14.53 -1.59 4.13
CA ARG A 69 -14.45 -2.76 3.26
C ARG A 69 -15.00 -2.41 1.90
N TRP A 70 -14.32 -2.84 0.85
CA TRP A 70 -14.74 -2.60 -0.53
C TRP A 70 -14.35 -3.77 -1.43
N LYS A 71 -15.17 -3.94 -2.47
CA LYS A 71 -14.88 -4.80 -3.62
C LYS A 71 -14.97 -3.92 -4.86
N ARG A 72 -13.88 -3.80 -5.60
CA ARG A 72 -13.82 -2.98 -6.82
C ARG A 72 -13.22 -3.81 -7.93
N SER A 73 -13.95 -3.99 -9.01
CA SER A 73 -13.47 -4.74 -10.18
C SER A 73 -12.88 -3.79 -11.21
N GLY A 74 -11.93 -4.29 -11.99
CA GLY A 74 -11.43 -3.63 -13.18
C GLY A 74 -11.19 -4.67 -14.26
N THR A 75 -11.64 -4.38 -15.48
CA THR A 75 -11.30 -5.21 -16.64
C THR A 75 -9.82 -5.08 -16.98
N PHE A 76 -9.27 -6.00 -17.77
CA PHE A 76 -7.91 -5.86 -18.30
C PHE A 76 -7.74 -4.56 -19.10
N GLU A 77 -8.78 -4.09 -19.79
CA GLU A 77 -8.76 -2.81 -20.51
C GLU A 77 -8.58 -1.63 -19.54
N GLU A 78 -9.39 -1.54 -18.49
CA GLU A 78 -9.31 -0.48 -17.48
C GLU A 78 -7.99 -0.50 -16.71
N ILE A 79 -7.53 -1.71 -16.35
CA ILE A 79 -6.23 -1.92 -15.69
C ILE A 79 -5.10 -1.47 -16.61
N THR A 80 -5.13 -1.87 -17.89
CA THR A 80 -4.14 -1.49 -18.90
C THR A 80 -4.09 0.03 -19.06
N ALA A 81 -5.25 0.70 -19.14
CA ALA A 81 -5.30 2.15 -19.26
C ALA A 81 -4.63 2.86 -18.07
N GLY A 82 -4.90 2.42 -16.85
CA GLY A 82 -4.28 2.96 -15.64
C GLY A 82 -2.76 2.75 -15.62
N VAL A 83 -2.31 1.53 -15.88
CA VAL A 83 -0.88 1.19 -15.92
C VAL A 83 -0.15 1.98 -17.00
N LYS A 84 -0.71 2.06 -18.21
CA LYS A 84 -0.14 2.81 -19.33
C LYS A 84 -0.01 4.30 -19.01
N ALA A 85 -1.03 4.92 -18.41
CA ALA A 85 -0.98 6.30 -17.98
C ALA A 85 0.12 6.54 -16.93
N TYR A 86 0.21 5.64 -15.94
CA TYR A 86 1.24 5.68 -14.91
C TYR A 86 2.67 5.60 -15.47
N LEU A 87 2.91 4.68 -16.42
CA LEU A 87 4.22 4.49 -17.06
C LEU A 87 4.58 5.66 -17.98
N THR A 88 3.59 6.16 -18.74
CA THR A 88 3.76 7.33 -19.62
C THR A 88 4.20 8.56 -18.82
N ASN A 89 3.56 8.83 -17.68
CA ASN A 89 3.89 9.96 -16.81
C ASN A 89 5.32 9.86 -16.23
N ARG A 90 5.85 8.64 -16.08
CA ARG A 90 7.24 8.39 -15.66
C ARG A 90 8.24 8.29 -16.81
N LYS A 91 7.81 8.46 -18.06
CA LYS A 91 8.65 8.26 -19.25
C LYS A 91 9.31 6.87 -19.27
N ASN A 92 8.60 5.86 -18.78
CA ASN A 92 9.10 4.50 -18.74
C ASN A 92 9.02 3.86 -20.13
N PRO A 93 10.06 3.15 -20.62
CA PRO A 93 10.04 2.47 -21.92
C PRO A 93 8.87 1.51 -22.13
N LEU A 94 8.36 0.88 -21.06
CA LEU A 94 7.21 -0.03 -21.12
C LEU A 94 5.87 0.68 -21.31
N ALA A 95 5.83 2.01 -21.39
CA ALA A 95 4.62 2.77 -21.72
C ALA A 95 4.03 2.41 -23.11
N SER A 96 4.80 1.73 -23.97
CA SER A 96 4.35 1.19 -25.25
C SER A 96 3.49 -0.07 -25.15
N LEU A 97 3.29 -0.64 -23.95
CA LEU A 97 2.44 -1.82 -23.76
C LEU A 97 1.04 -1.63 -24.39
N THR A 98 0.47 -2.73 -24.85
CA THR A 98 -0.91 -2.75 -25.36
C THR A 98 -1.84 -3.47 -24.40
N ASN A 99 -1.36 -4.48 -23.66
CA ASN A 99 -2.21 -5.25 -22.75
C ASN A 99 -1.48 -5.61 -21.46
N VAL A 100 -2.16 -5.40 -20.33
CA VAL A 100 -1.89 -6.13 -19.09
C VAL A 100 -2.59 -7.48 -19.18
N THR A 101 -1.85 -8.55 -18.92
CA THR A 101 -2.32 -9.94 -19.03
C THR A 101 -2.47 -10.64 -17.68
N GLY A 102 -1.86 -10.09 -16.63
CA GLY A 102 -1.90 -10.69 -15.30
C GLY A 102 -1.43 -9.72 -14.22
N LEU A 103 -1.92 -9.95 -13.00
CA LEU A 103 -1.49 -9.28 -11.79
C LEU A 103 -1.27 -10.33 -10.70
N THR A 104 -0.13 -10.25 -10.01
CA THR A 104 0.21 -11.14 -8.89
C THR A 104 0.76 -10.34 -7.72
N VAL A 105 0.14 -10.46 -6.54
CA VAL A 105 0.74 -9.94 -5.30
C VAL A 105 1.87 -10.89 -4.91
N THR A 106 3.11 -10.41 -5.00
CA THR A 106 4.29 -11.22 -4.69
C THR A 106 4.79 -10.97 -3.28
N GLU A 107 4.47 -9.81 -2.69
CA GLU A 107 4.89 -9.46 -1.33
C GLU A 107 3.86 -8.60 -0.61
N ARG A 108 3.67 -8.90 0.69
CA ARG A 108 2.84 -8.14 1.63
C ARG A 108 3.63 -7.84 2.89
N SER A 109 3.38 -6.67 3.49
CA SER A 109 3.90 -6.38 4.83
C SER A 109 3.21 -7.26 5.87
N SER A 110 3.79 -7.34 7.08
CA SER A 110 3.17 -8.07 8.20
C SER A 110 1.80 -7.51 8.60
N THR A 111 1.47 -6.30 8.15
CA THR A 111 0.17 -5.64 8.36
C THR A 111 -0.74 -5.69 7.12
N GLY A 112 -0.36 -6.45 6.08
CA GLY A 112 -1.21 -6.81 4.95
C GLY A 112 -1.13 -5.88 3.74
N ARG A 113 -0.29 -4.84 3.78
CA ARG A 113 -0.17 -3.89 2.66
C ARG A 113 0.65 -4.52 1.57
N VAL A 114 0.14 -4.52 0.34
CA VAL A 114 0.87 -4.96 -0.85
C VAL A 114 2.16 -4.15 -0.96
N GLN A 115 3.30 -4.82 -0.82
CA GLN A 115 4.62 -4.23 -0.99
C GLN A 115 5.08 -4.32 -2.43
N THR A 116 4.81 -5.46 -3.08
CA THR A 116 5.21 -5.72 -4.45
C THR A 116 4.08 -6.40 -5.20
N LEU A 117 3.77 -5.86 -6.38
CA LEU A 117 2.80 -6.42 -7.32
C LEU A 117 3.49 -6.62 -8.67
N LEU A 118 3.60 -7.86 -9.10
CA LEU A 118 4.03 -8.21 -10.45
C LEU A 118 2.90 -7.91 -11.44
N VAL A 119 3.23 -7.16 -12.50
CA VAL A 119 2.34 -6.85 -13.62
C VAL A 119 2.87 -7.57 -14.84
N ASN A 120 2.10 -8.53 -15.34
CA ASN A 120 2.43 -9.22 -16.59
C ASN A 120 1.85 -8.44 -17.77
N THR A 121 2.64 -8.24 -18.83
CA THR A 121 2.22 -7.50 -20.02
C THR A 121 2.70 -8.13 -21.32
N ASP A 122 2.21 -7.64 -22.44
CA ASP A 122 2.69 -8.01 -23.77
C ASP A 122 4.03 -7.37 -24.16
N ALA A 123 4.48 -6.34 -23.45
CA ALA A 123 5.75 -5.64 -23.70
C ALA A 123 6.87 -6.03 -22.71
N GLY A 124 6.56 -6.89 -21.74
CA GLY A 124 7.48 -7.31 -20.68
C GLY A 124 6.90 -7.10 -19.28
N ASP A 125 7.30 -7.96 -18.36
CA ASP A 125 6.82 -7.93 -16.98
C ASP A 125 7.60 -6.90 -16.16
N PHE A 126 6.93 -6.28 -15.20
CA PHE A 126 7.56 -5.35 -14.28
C PHE A 126 6.83 -5.32 -12.93
N GLU A 127 7.47 -4.73 -11.93
CA GLU A 127 6.92 -4.64 -10.58
C GLU A 127 6.44 -3.23 -10.25
N LEU A 128 5.34 -3.16 -9.51
CA LEU A 128 4.89 -1.95 -8.82
C LEU A 128 5.17 -2.12 -7.34
N HIS A 129 5.81 -1.12 -6.73
CA HIS A 129 6.16 -1.16 -5.31
C HIS A 129 5.33 -0.19 -4.47
N LYS A 130 4.76 -0.70 -3.37
CA LYS A 130 4.07 0.08 -2.32
C LYS A 130 3.02 1.04 -2.91
N ASN A 131 3.23 2.35 -2.79
CA ASN A 131 2.29 3.37 -3.24
C ASN A 131 2.12 3.43 -4.76
N GLU A 132 3.02 2.81 -5.52
CA GLU A 132 2.88 2.71 -6.97
C GLU A 132 1.67 1.86 -7.37
N VAL A 133 1.32 0.85 -6.58
CA VAL A 133 0.18 -0.03 -6.83
C VAL A 133 -1.13 0.77 -6.92
N VAL A 134 -1.38 1.66 -5.95
CA VAL A 134 -2.58 2.52 -5.95
C VAL A 134 -2.47 3.71 -6.90
N SER A 135 -1.26 4.05 -7.33
CA SER A 135 -1.03 5.12 -8.31
C SER A 135 -1.23 4.64 -9.74
N ALA A 136 -0.91 3.37 -10.02
CA ALA A 136 -1.01 2.76 -11.33
C ALA A 136 -2.38 2.12 -11.58
N LEU A 137 -2.98 1.54 -10.53
CA LEU A 137 -4.25 0.83 -10.65
C LEU A 137 -5.40 1.74 -10.21
N ILE A 138 -6.39 1.89 -11.09
CA ILE A 138 -7.60 2.71 -10.85
C ILE A 138 -8.55 2.07 -9.79
N PRO A 139 -8.77 0.74 -9.76
CA PRO A 139 -9.75 0.15 -8.85
C PRO A 139 -9.41 0.21 -7.34
N PRO A 140 -8.21 -0.13 -6.84
CA PRO A 140 -7.97 -0.18 -5.41
C PRO A 140 -7.99 1.21 -4.76
N ARG A 141 -8.50 1.31 -3.52
CA ARG A 141 -8.54 2.57 -2.74
C ARG A 141 -7.38 2.71 -1.72
N SER A 142 -6.66 1.62 -1.49
CA SER A 142 -5.55 1.52 -0.54
C SER A 142 -4.64 0.36 -0.98
N GLN A 143 -3.50 0.19 -0.31
CA GLN A 143 -2.60 -0.96 -0.50
C GLN A 143 -3.10 -2.24 0.22
N LEU A 144 -4.22 -2.16 0.94
CA LEU A 144 -4.75 -3.24 1.76
C LEU A 144 -5.83 -4.02 0.98
N PHE A 145 -5.42 -4.86 0.04
CA PHE A 145 -6.33 -5.68 -0.77
C PHE A 145 -5.72 -7.00 -1.24
N TYR A 146 -6.57 -7.94 -1.63
CA TYR A 146 -6.20 -9.14 -2.38
C TYR A 146 -6.94 -9.19 -3.72
N LEU A 147 -6.48 -10.07 -4.62
CA LEU A 147 -7.03 -10.22 -5.96
C LEU A 147 -7.91 -11.47 -6.04
N GLU A 148 -9.04 -11.33 -6.71
CA GLU A 148 -9.87 -12.44 -7.22
C GLU A 148 -9.94 -12.30 -8.74
N PRO A 149 -9.70 -13.37 -9.52
CA PRO A 149 -9.89 -13.31 -10.96
C PRO A 149 -11.35 -12.94 -11.30
N LEU A 150 -11.53 -12.01 -12.24
CA LEU A 150 -12.83 -11.68 -12.78
C LEU A 150 -13.05 -12.48 -14.06
N TYR A 151 -14.12 -13.28 -14.12
CA TYR A 151 -14.48 -14.06 -15.29
C TYR A 151 -15.80 -13.56 -15.89
N THR A 152 -15.92 -13.65 -17.21
CA THR A 152 -17.20 -13.55 -17.91
C THR A 152 -17.52 -14.85 -18.63
N SER A 153 -18.74 -15.33 -18.48
CA SER A 153 -19.34 -16.33 -19.37
C SER A 153 -19.92 -15.62 -20.59
N LYS A 154 -19.83 -16.23 -21.77
CA LYS A 154 -20.41 -15.66 -23.00
C LYS A 154 -21.94 -15.84 -23.09
N ASP A 155 -22.62 -16.12 -21.99
CA ASP A 155 -24.05 -16.46 -21.93
C ASP A 155 -24.90 -15.33 -21.30
N ASN A 156 -24.71 -14.10 -21.75
CA ASN A 156 -25.66 -13.00 -21.48
C ASN A 156 -26.15 -12.37 -22.78
N GLN A 157 -26.60 -13.19 -23.73
CA GLN A 157 -27.48 -12.73 -24.80
C GLN A 157 -28.79 -13.51 -24.79
N LYS A 158 -29.84 -12.80 -24.35
CA LYS A 158 -31.28 -13.05 -24.53
C LYS A 158 -31.91 -14.17 -23.72
N GLU A 159 -32.43 -13.81 -22.54
CA GLU A 159 -33.77 -14.29 -22.17
C GLU A 159 -34.81 -13.63 -23.09
N THR A 160 -35.07 -14.25 -24.24
CA THR A 160 -36.35 -14.09 -24.94
C THR A 160 -36.88 -15.48 -25.27
N ALA A 161 -38.15 -15.65 -24.95
CA ALA A 161 -38.89 -16.90 -24.91
C ALA A 161 -38.71 -17.86 -26.11
N ALA A 162 -38.82 -19.14 -25.74
CA ALA A 162 -39.24 -20.29 -26.54
C ALA A 162 -38.26 -20.85 -27.57
N GLY A 163 -37.54 -21.89 -27.12
CA GLY A 163 -37.31 -23.09 -27.92
C GLY A 163 -35.99 -23.16 -28.66
N GLN A 164 -34.99 -23.76 -28.02
CA GLN A 164 -34.14 -24.86 -28.53
C GLN A 164 -32.85 -24.95 -27.70
N GLN A 165 -32.44 -26.17 -27.41
CA GLN A 165 -31.25 -26.50 -26.64
C GLN A 165 -29.99 -26.04 -27.39
N ALA A 166 -29.14 -25.25 -26.73
CA ALA A 166 -27.73 -25.14 -27.09
C ALA A 166 -26.89 -25.45 -25.83
N LYS A 167 -26.29 -26.64 -25.82
CA LYS A 167 -25.11 -26.91 -24.99
C LYS A 167 -23.97 -26.06 -25.53
N GLN A 168 -23.59 -25.01 -24.82
CA GLN A 168 -22.28 -24.39 -24.96
C GLN A 168 -21.65 -24.28 -23.58
N SER A 169 -20.88 -25.29 -23.19
CA SER A 169 -19.83 -25.13 -22.17
C SER A 169 -18.79 -24.16 -22.72
N SER A 170 -19.05 -22.85 -22.60
CA SER A 170 -17.99 -21.87 -22.77
C SER A 170 -17.14 -21.89 -21.50
N ASN A 171 -15.86 -22.24 -21.63
CA ASN A 171 -14.93 -22.10 -20.52
C ASN A 171 -14.89 -20.62 -20.12
N PRO A 172 -15.02 -20.29 -18.82
CA PRO A 172 -14.99 -18.90 -18.38
C PRO A 172 -13.67 -18.24 -18.78
N VAL A 173 -13.75 -17.09 -19.45
CA VAL A 173 -12.57 -16.32 -19.86
C VAL A 173 -12.32 -15.26 -18.79
N GLN A 174 -11.09 -15.20 -18.27
CA GLN A 174 -10.74 -14.14 -17.34
C GLN A 174 -10.69 -12.81 -18.08
N THR A 175 -11.42 -11.82 -17.59
CA THR A 175 -11.53 -10.49 -18.20
C THR A 175 -10.98 -9.39 -17.32
N GLY A 176 -10.48 -9.71 -16.14
CA GLY A 176 -9.76 -8.77 -15.28
C GLY A 176 -9.59 -9.30 -13.85
N TYR A 177 -9.69 -8.40 -12.89
CA TYR A 177 -9.60 -8.71 -11.47
C TYR A 177 -10.63 -7.95 -10.64
N THR A 178 -11.12 -8.60 -9.59
CA THR A 178 -11.78 -7.96 -8.46
C THR A 178 -10.78 -7.75 -7.34
N PHE A 179 -10.62 -6.50 -6.94
CA PHE A 179 -9.80 -6.07 -5.82
C PHE A 179 -10.68 -6.08 -4.57
N VAL A 180 -10.38 -6.95 -3.62
CA VAL A 180 -11.13 -7.09 -2.36
C VAL A 180 -10.25 -6.59 -1.22
N GLY A 181 -10.67 -5.52 -0.55
CA GLY A 181 -9.82 -4.84 0.39
C GLY A 181 -10.56 -3.93 1.35
N GLY A 182 -9.80 -3.04 1.99
CA GLY A 182 -10.33 -2.12 2.97
C GLY A 182 -9.51 -0.84 3.11
N GLY A 183 -10.11 0.16 3.74
CA GLY A 183 -9.50 1.46 3.98
C GLY A 183 -9.49 2.39 2.77
N PHE A 184 -9.12 3.64 3.03
CA PHE A 184 -8.93 4.70 2.04
C PHE A 184 -7.80 5.63 2.49
N GLY A 185 -6.76 5.75 1.66
CA GLY A 185 -5.51 6.40 2.00
C GLY A 185 -4.43 5.43 2.48
N HIS A 186 -3.40 5.98 3.13
CA HIS A 186 -2.19 5.22 3.46
C HIS A 186 -2.29 4.31 4.69
N GLY A 187 -3.22 4.54 5.61
CA GLY A 187 -3.39 3.72 6.83
C GLY A 187 -2.31 3.90 7.90
N VAL A 188 -1.24 4.68 7.65
CA VAL A 188 -0.22 5.01 8.67
C VAL A 188 -0.70 6.06 9.68
N GLY A 189 -0.57 5.75 10.97
CA GLY A 189 -0.94 6.65 12.07
C GLY A 189 -2.43 6.61 12.39
N MET A 190 -3.05 7.79 12.48
CA MET A 190 -4.43 7.91 12.97
C MET A 190 -5.47 7.71 11.87
N SER A 191 -6.50 6.90 12.15
CA SER A 191 -7.72 6.85 11.33
C SER A 191 -8.61 8.06 11.63
N GLN A 192 -9.01 8.82 10.62
CA GLN A 192 -10.01 9.89 10.79
C GLN A 192 -11.37 9.29 11.18
N THR A 193 -11.81 8.27 10.44
CA THR A 193 -13.06 7.55 10.71
C THR A 193 -13.05 6.89 12.08
N GLY A 194 -12.00 6.13 12.41
CA GLY A 194 -11.94 5.43 13.68
C GLY A 194 -11.84 6.41 14.87
N SER A 195 -11.15 7.54 14.71
CA SER A 195 -11.12 8.60 15.74
C SER A 195 -12.49 9.24 15.96
N TYR A 196 -13.26 9.44 14.88
CA TYR A 196 -14.63 9.94 14.97
C TYR A 196 -15.49 9.01 15.83
N ARG A 197 -15.47 7.70 15.54
CA ARG A 197 -16.21 6.69 16.33
C ARG A 197 -15.76 6.63 17.79
N LEU A 198 -14.45 6.68 18.06
CA LEU A 198 -13.95 6.68 19.43
C LEU A 198 -14.42 7.93 20.19
N GLY A 199 -14.48 9.08 19.52
CA GLY A 199 -15.04 10.32 20.06
C GLY A 199 -16.53 10.21 20.37
N GLU A 200 -17.34 9.63 19.47
CA GLU A 200 -18.77 9.34 19.73
C GLU A 200 -18.96 8.42 20.94
N ASN A 201 -18.04 7.47 21.14
CA ASN A 201 -18.01 6.59 22.31
C ASN A 201 -17.45 7.26 23.58
N GLY A 202 -17.27 8.58 23.57
CA GLY A 202 -16.87 9.38 24.73
C GLY A 202 -15.38 9.37 25.05
N TRP A 203 -14.51 8.90 24.15
CA TRP A 203 -13.07 8.96 24.38
C TRP A 203 -12.56 10.41 24.29
N PRO A 204 -11.84 10.91 25.30
CA PRO A 204 -11.20 12.22 25.19
C PRO A 204 -10.07 12.16 24.17
N TYR A 205 -9.78 13.29 23.52
CA TYR A 205 -8.83 13.35 22.40
C TYR A 205 -7.42 12.83 22.76
N GLN A 206 -6.98 13.03 24.01
CA GLN A 206 -5.68 12.51 24.49
C GLN A 206 -5.63 10.98 24.41
N ARG A 207 -6.74 10.31 24.77
CA ARG A 207 -6.84 8.85 24.71
C ARG A 207 -6.89 8.34 23.28
N ILE A 208 -7.56 9.06 22.38
CA ILE A 208 -7.59 8.75 20.95
C ILE A 208 -6.17 8.87 20.34
N LEU A 209 -5.45 9.97 20.64
CA LEU A 209 -4.08 10.14 20.18
C LEU A 209 -3.16 9.03 20.72
N GLN A 210 -3.29 8.67 22.00
CA GLN A 210 -2.50 7.58 22.60
C GLN A 210 -2.79 6.22 21.96
N PHE A 211 -4.01 5.98 21.50
CA PHE A 211 -4.40 4.75 20.81
C PHE A 211 -3.70 4.62 19.45
N TYR A 212 -3.70 5.68 18.63
CA TYR A 212 -3.08 5.64 17.29
C TYR A 212 -1.58 5.94 17.26
N TYR A 213 -1.07 6.62 18.28
CA TYR A 213 0.34 6.97 18.42
C TYR A 213 0.87 6.42 19.77
N PRO A 214 1.02 5.10 19.89
CA PRO A 214 1.49 4.50 21.12
C PRO A 214 2.87 5.03 21.49
N ASN A 215 3.15 5.08 22.80
CA ASN A 215 4.40 5.58 23.36
C ASN A 215 4.71 7.06 23.03
N THR A 216 3.69 7.86 22.72
CA THR A 216 3.84 9.32 22.59
C THR A 216 3.34 10.05 23.83
N GLN A 217 3.71 11.33 23.95
CA GLN A 217 3.19 12.23 24.97
C GLN A 217 2.65 13.49 24.30
N LEU A 218 1.53 13.98 24.81
CA LEU A 218 0.99 15.27 24.42
C LEU A 218 1.61 16.36 25.32
N LEU A 219 2.31 17.31 24.70
CA LEU A 219 2.97 18.41 25.40
C LEU A 219 2.53 19.75 24.80
N PRO A 220 2.49 20.84 25.61
CA PRO A 220 2.42 22.20 25.09
C PRO A 220 3.62 22.47 24.16
N ILE A 221 3.43 23.34 23.18
CA ILE A 221 4.53 23.77 22.30
C ILE A 221 5.53 24.59 23.13
N SER A 222 6.81 24.23 23.07
CA SER A 222 7.92 24.97 23.68
C SER A 222 9.16 24.97 22.76
N ASN A 223 10.14 25.82 23.09
CA ASN A 223 11.40 25.90 22.33
C ASN A 223 12.34 24.70 22.60
N ASP A 224 12.03 23.84 23.57
CA ASP A 224 12.81 22.65 23.92
C ASP A 224 12.46 21.44 23.04
N ILE A 225 11.53 21.59 22.10
CA ILE A 225 11.10 20.51 21.21
C ILE A 225 12.22 20.14 20.24
N VAL A 226 12.77 18.94 20.41
CA VAL A 226 13.71 18.35 19.46
C VAL A 226 12.93 17.66 18.33
N PHE A 227 13.15 18.12 17.09
CA PHE A 227 12.61 17.44 15.91
C PHE A 227 13.34 16.11 15.67
N TRP A 228 12.58 15.05 15.39
CA TRP A 228 13.13 13.73 15.07
C TRP A 228 14.15 13.82 13.92
N ARG A 229 15.37 13.35 14.18
CA ARG A 229 16.39 13.08 13.17
C ARG A 229 16.43 11.57 12.94
N GLY A 230 16.43 11.13 11.67
CA GLY A 230 16.59 9.71 11.37
C GLY A 230 17.91 9.17 11.94
N PRO A 231 18.09 7.85 12.06
CA PRO A 231 19.37 7.29 12.44
C PRO A 231 20.46 7.83 11.50
N GLU A 232 21.58 8.30 12.06
CA GLU A 232 22.71 8.76 11.27
C GLU A 232 23.20 7.60 10.38
N SER A 233 23.33 7.86 9.07
CA SER A 233 23.99 6.89 8.18
C SER A 233 25.39 6.61 8.74
N PRO A 234 25.85 5.35 8.76
CA PRO A 234 27.22 5.07 9.17
C PRO A 234 28.15 5.91 8.30
N VAL A 235 28.98 6.73 8.95
CA VAL A 235 30.00 7.55 8.30
C VAL A 235 30.84 6.60 7.44
N GLN A 236 30.76 6.73 6.12
CA GLN A 236 31.75 6.06 5.27
C GLN A 236 33.12 6.61 5.69
N PRO A 237 34.13 5.76 5.95
CA PRO A 237 35.46 6.24 6.26
C PRO A 237 35.91 7.12 5.08
N THR A 238 35.95 8.43 5.32
CA THR A 238 36.34 9.41 4.33
C THR A 238 37.81 9.20 3.98
N ASP A 239 38.09 9.38 2.70
CA ASP A 239 39.39 9.22 2.04
C ASP A 239 40.56 9.72 2.89
N VAL A 240 41.57 8.84 3.00
CA VAL A 240 42.93 9.21 3.39
C VAL A 240 43.36 10.40 2.53
N PRO A 241 43.82 11.53 3.11
CA PRO A 241 44.25 12.67 2.31
C PRO A 241 45.45 12.25 1.45
N LYS A 242 45.30 12.40 0.13
CA LYS A 242 46.36 12.23 -0.87
C LYS A 242 47.52 13.19 -0.53
N PRO A 243 48.80 12.77 -0.61
CA PRO A 243 49.91 13.66 -0.29
C PRO A 243 49.91 14.89 -1.20
N SER A 244 50.11 16.06 -0.62
CA SER A 244 50.20 17.34 -1.31
C SER A 244 51.32 17.35 -2.36
N GLU A 245 50.97 17.63 -3.60
CA GLU A 245 51.90 17.97 -4.68
C GLU A 245 52.65 19.26 -4.29
N GLN A 246 53.96 19.18 -4.13
CA GLN A 246 54.85 20.33 -3.97
C GLN A 246 54.90 21.11 -5.30
N PRO A 247 54.78 22.45 -5.29
CA PRO A 247 55.02 23.23 -6.50
C PRO A 247 56.52 23.33 -6.82
N ASP A 248 56.84 23.06 -8.09
CA ASP A 248 58.17 23.15 -8.69
C ASP A 248 58.83 24.54 -8.47
N ALA A 249 60.09 24.52 -8.02
CA ALA A 249 60.96 25.69 -7.97
C ALA A 249 61.61 25.95 -9.35
N PRO A 250 61.87 27.21 -9.73
CA PRO A 250 62.30 27.56 -11.07
C PRO A 250 63.78 27.27 -11.34
N ALA A 251 64.06 27.00 -12.62
CA ALA A 251 65.35 26.63 -13.20
C ALA A 251 66.47 27.66 -12.93
N PHE A 252 67.66 27.14 -12.58
CA PHE A 252 68.93 27.83 -12.76
C PHE A 252 69.98 26.88 -13.33
N THR A 253 70.72 27.40 -14.30
CA THR A 253 71.68 26.77 -15.19
C THR A 253 73.07 26.58 -14.55
N LEU A 254 73.80 25.63 -15.14
CA LEU A 254 75.14 25.09 -14.86
C LEU A 254 76.31 26.11 -14.86
N PRO A 255 77.53 25.70 -14.46
CA PRO A 255 78.43 24.96 -15.38
C PRO A 255 78.70 23.49 -15.00
#